data_AF-A0A3M1L010-F1
#
_entry.id   AF-A0A3M1L010-F1
#
_cell.length_a   1.000
_cell.length_b   1.000
_cell.length_c   1.000
_cell.angle_alpha   90.00
_cell.angle_beta   90.00
_cell.angle_gamma   90.00
#
_symmetry.space_group_name_H-M   'P 1'
#
loop_
_entity.id
_entity.type
_entity.pdbx_description
1 polymer ?
#
loop_
_entity_poly.entity_id
_entity_poly.type
_entity_poly.pdbx_seq_one_letter_code
_entity_poly.pdbx_strand_id
1 'polypeptide(L)'
;MPIGMLWAAEMLYRQDWKNPWRWGFLLFVVGLYGLRFWGIEPESYEAGQLSRLENARDVLLNPWKYKVWHTIKWFFDREYAFPAAAFGVALLVLLRKRQGWLAAFLLLATAAMVVLVAVHFSYLRGRIYYMIDGYLGYIGVVWAFAFFYAFLREKPAWWSTLLLTALIAFGTHRIYEKRKFFQHRLALLEQTVKENATPEQRKFLVPPKLFDWNTLWVPGLISLETMMLTALESPDSTATVHVADYDDDLEKMAKSKTYLHASMPNLYVDRLPPQYFRMNKSEYRILDKVPWRN
;
A
#
# COMPACT_ATOMS: atom_id res chain seq x y z
N MET A 1 12.20 -11.12 1.24
CA MET A 1 13.13 -9.98 1.26
C MET A 1 13.66 -9.62 2.67
N PRO A 2 12.85 -9.60 3.75
CA PRO A 2 13.33 -9.18 5.08
C PRO A 2 14.46 -10.06 5.65
N ILE A 3 14.41 -11.38 5.43
CA ILE A 3 15.39 -12.33 5.98
C ILE A 3 16.77 -12.17 5.35
N GLY A 4 16.85 -12.05 4.02
CA GLY A 4 18.13 -11.83 3.33
C GLY A 4 18.79 -10.52 3.74
N MET A 5 17.98 -9.47 3.96
CA MET A 5 18.47 -8.19 4.45
C MET A 5 18.98 -8.24 5.89
N LEU A 6 18.23 -8.89 6.79
CA LEU A 6 18.66 -9.12 8.18
C LEU A 6 19.99 -9.87 8.20
N TRP A 7 20.10 -10.93 7.39
CA TRP A 7 21.30 -11.76 7.31
C TRP A 7 22.52 -10.97 6.80
N ALA A 8 22.33 -10.18 5.73
CA ALA A 8 23.37 -9.31 5.20
C ALA A 8 23.80 -8.24 6.21
N ALA A 9 22.84 -7.60 6.90
CA ALA A 9 23.12 -6.61 7.94
C ALA A 9 23.93 -7.22 9.10
N GLU A 10 23.54 -8.40 9.59
CA GLU A 10 24.27 -9.09 10.67
C GLU A 10 25.66 -9.55 10.23
N MET A 11 25.81 -9.98 8.97
CA MET A 11 27.10 -10.33 8.38
C MET A 11 28.05 -9.13 8.32
N LEU A 12 27.56 -7.98 7.85
CA LEU A 12 28.35 -6.76 7.77
C LEU A 12 28.69 -6.22 9.16
N TYR A 13 27.74 -6.24 10.09
CA TYR A 13 27.94 -5.77 11.46
C TYR A 13 29.02 -6.57 12.20
N ARG A 14 28.97 -7.90 12.12
CA ARG A 14 29.98 -8.78 12.74
C ARG A 14 31.31 -8.82 11.99
N GLN A 15 31.37 -8.22 10.80
CA GLN A 15 32.52 -8.28 9.90
C GLN A 15 32.86 -9.73 9.47
N ASP A 16 31.87 -10.63 9.50
CA ASP A 16 32.01 -12.05 9.17
C ASP A 16 31.82 -12.32 7.67
N TRP A 17 32.04 -11.32 6.81
CA TRP A 17 31.84 -11.39 5.36
C TRP A 17 32.85 -12.33 4.67
N LYS A 18 33.87 -12.84 5.37
CA LYS A 18 34.75 -13.88 4.85
C LYS A 18 34.18 -15.30 5.02
N ASN A 19 33.09 -15.48 5.78
CA ASN A 19 32.53 -16.79 6.03
C ASN A 19 31.74 -17.29 4.80
N PRO A 20 32.20 -18.36 4.11
CA PRO A 20 31.56 -18.84 2.88
C PRO A 20 30.14 -19.37 3.12
N TRP A 21 29.84 -19.89 4.32
CA TRP A 21 28.49 -20.37 4.65
C TRP A 21 27.46 -19.24 4.63
N ARG A 22 27.85 -18.02 5.01
CA ARG A 22 26.93 -16.87 4.99
C ARG A 22 26.60 -16.44 3.58
N TRP A 23 27.57 -16.48 2.67
CA TRP A 23 27.36 -16.24 1.25
C TRP A 23 26.53 -17.36 0.62
N GLY A 24 26.81 -18.62 0.95
CA GLY A 24 26.00 -19.76 0.49
C GLY A 24 24.53 -19.61 0.86
N PHE A 25 24.23 -19.20 2.10
CA PHE A 25 22.86 -18.93 2.54
C PHE A 25 22.23 -17.73 1.81
N LEU A 26 22.98 -16.63 1.63
CA LEU A 26 22.49 -15.46 0.89
C LEU A 26 22.14 -15.84 -0.57
N LEU A 27 23.04 -16.56 -1.24
CA LEU A 27 22.85 -17.06 -2.61
C LEU A 27 21.68 -18.03 -2.68
N PHE A 28 21.50 -18.89 -1.69
CA PHE A 28 20.34 -19.78 -1.59
C PHE A 28 19.03 -18.98 -1.49
N VAL A 29 18.95 -17.96 -0.64
CA VAL A 29 17.77 -17.10 -0.53
C VAL A 29 17.51 -16.36 -1.84
N VAL A 30 18.53 -15.76 -2.46
CA VAL A 30 18.40 -15.10 -3.77
C VAL A 30 17.97 -16.09 -4.85
N GLY A 31 18.54 -17.29 -4.85
CA GLY A 31 18.20 -18.37 -5.78
C GLY A 31 16.75 -18.84 -5.64
N LEU A 32 16.26 -19.03 -4.41
CA LEU A 32 14.84 -19.33 -4.15
C LEU A 32 13.92 -18.24 -4.69
N TYR A 33 14.29 -16.97 -4.51
CA TYR A 33 13.54 -15.87 -5.12
C TYR A 33 13.61 -15.91 -6.64
N GLY A 34 14.79 -16.12 -7.22
CA GLY A 34 14.97 -16.23 -8.68
C GLY A 34 14.16 -17.38 -9.30
N LEU A 35 14.12 -18.54 -8.64
CA LEU A 35 13.31 -19.69 -9.08
C LEU A 35 11.82 -19.36 -9.10
N ARG A 36 11.34 -18.59 -8.11
CA ARG A 36 9.96 -18.09 -8.13
C ARG A 36 9.67 -17.24 -9.37
N PHE A 37 10.63 -16.40 -9.81
CA PHE A 37 10.46 -15.57 -10.99
C PHE A 37 10.54 -16.35 -12.32
N TRP A 38 11.24 -17.50 -12.34
CA TRP A 38 11.31 -18.34 -13.55
C TRP A 38 9.94 -18.93 -13.89
N GLY A 39 9.17 -19.35 -12.89
CA GLY A 39 7.87 -20.00 -13.09
C GLY A 39 6.70 -19.07 -13.40
N ILE A 40 6.94 -17.78 -13.67
CA ILE A 40 5.87 -16.81 -13.89
C ILE A 40 5.25 -17.01 -15.28
N GLU A 41 3.94 -17.25 -15.32
CA GLU A 41 3.20 -17.34 -16.57
C GLU A 41 3.20 -15.99 -17.33
N PRO A 42 3.41 -15.98 -18.66
CA PRO A 42 3.55 -14.74 -19.45
C PRO A 42 2.37 -13.77 -19.38
N GLU A 43 1.15 -14.26 -19.11
CA GLU A 43 -0.06 -13.45 -19.01
C GLU A 43 -0.45 -13.11 -17.56
N SER A 44 0.36 -13.53 -16.59
CA SER A 44 0.08 -13.26 -15.19
C SER A 44 0.30 -11.79 -14.84
N TYR A 45 -0.35 -11.35 -13.77
CA TYR A 45 -0.10 -10.05 -13.15
C TYR A 45 1.39 -9.83 -12.86
N GLU A 46 2.13 -10.87 -12.46
CA GLU A 46 3.56 -10.77 -12.14
C GLU A 46 4.43 -10.54 -13.39
N ALA A 47 4.09 -11.10 -14.55
CA ALA A 47 4.78 -10.83 -15.82
C ALA A 47 4.64 -9.36 -16.25
N GLY A 48 3.43 -8.79 -16.07
CA GLY A 48 3.19 -7.37 -16.27
C GLY A 48 4.07 -6.48 -15.40
N GLN A 49 4.47 -6.93 -14.21
CA GLN A 49 5.39 -6.19 -13.33
C GLN A 49 6.84 -6.26 -13.80
N LEU A 50 7.27 -7.40 -14.36
CA LEU A 50 8.61 -7.56 -14.93
C LEU A 50 8.82 -6.67 -16.15
N SER A 51 7.82 -6.55 -17.04
CA SER A 51 7.90 -5.65 -18.19
C SER A 51 8.17 -4.19 -17.80
N ARG A 52 7.78 -3.76 -16.60
CA ARG A 52 8.03 -2.39 -16.11
C ARG A 52 9.51 -2.15 -15.80
N LEU A 53 10.29 -3.20 -15.53
CA LEU A 53 11.74 -3.08 -15.35
C LEU A 53 12.44 -2.66 -16.65
N GLU A 54 11.84 -2.91 -17.81
CA GLU A 54 12.37 -2.43 -19.09
C GLU A 54 12.39 -0.89 -19.14
N ASN A 55 11.42 -0.25 -18.48
CA ASN A 55 11.34 1.20 -18.35
C ASN A 55 12.22 1.77 -17.21
N ALA A 56 12.90 0.92 -16.43
CA ALA A 56 13.67 1.37 -15.26
C ALA A 56 14.72 2.42 -15.62
N ARG A 57 15.38 2.25 -16.78
CA ARG A 57 16.38 3.21 -17.27
C ARG A 57 15.77 4.58 -17.51
N ASP A 58 14.62 4.68 -18.17
CA ASP A 58 13.99 5.97 -18.45
C ASP A 58 13.46 6.63 -17.17
N VAL A 59 12.87 5.85 -16.26
CA VAL A 59 12.42 6.35 -14.95
C VAL A 59 13.57 6.94 -14.15
N LEU A 60 14.75 6.30 -14.18
CA LEU A 60 15.93 6.77 -13.45
C LEU A 60 16.62 7.97 -14.10
N LEU A 61 16.67 8.03 -15.43
CA LEU A 61 17.29 9.15 -16.15
C LEU A 61 16.37 10.37 -16.24
N ASN A 62 15.05 10.16 -16.23
CA ASN A 62 14.05 11.21 -16.39
C ASN A 62 12.97 11.18 -15.27
N PRO A 63 13.33 11.14 -13.98
CA PRO A 63 12.37 10.90 -12.89
C PRO A 63 11.26 11.95 -12.82
N TRP A 64 11.56 13.20 -13.20
CA TRP A 64 10.64 14.33 -13.18
C TRP A 64 9.43 14.17 -14.12
N LYS A 65 9.55 13.33 -15.16
CA LYS A 65 8.44 13.03 -16.09
C LYS A 65 7.37 12.16 -15.43
N TYR A 66 7.71 11.45 -14.37
CA TYR A 66 6.86 10.44 -13.75
C TYR A 66 6.17 11.00 -12.49
N LYS A 67 4.83 10.90 -12.44
CA LYS A 67 4.06 11.38 -11.27
C LYS A 67 4.42 10.65 -9.98
N VAL A 68 4.76 9.36 -10.06
CA VAL A 68 5.23 8.59 -8.90
C VAL A 68 6.42 9.24 -8.21
N TRP A 69 7.36 9.85 -8.95
CA TRP A 69 8.51 10.51 -8.35
C TRP A 69 8.10 11.73 -7.51
N HIS A 70 7.19 12.55 -8.03
CA HIS A 70 6.61 13.68 -7.30
C HIS A 70 5.86 13.23 -6.05
N THR A 71 5.15 12.10 -6.14
CA THR A 71 4.46 11.48 -4.99
C THR A 71 5.45 10.98 -3.93
N ILE A 72 6.51 10.26 -4.34
CA ILE A 72 7.58 9.80 -3.44
C ILE A 72 8.21 11.01 -2.74
N LYS A 73 8.60 12.05 -3.50
CA LYS A 73 9.16 13.28 -2.93
C LYS A 73 8.21 13.90 -1.91
N TRP A 74 6.93 14.01 -2.24
CA TRP A 74 5.92 14.52 -1.32
C TRP A 74 5.82 13.69 -0.02
N PHE A 75 5.89 12.36 -0.08
CA PHE A 75 5.94 11.50 1.10
C PHE A 75 7.19 11.78 1.94
N PHE A 76 8.37 11.88 1.33
CA PHE A 76 9.60 12.22 2.06
C PHE A 76 9.54 13.60 2.71
N ASP A 77 8.97 14.60 2.02
CA ASP A 77 8.87 15.97 2.55
C ASP A 77 7.82 16.12 3.66
N ARG A 78 6.70 15.39 3.58
CA ARG A 78 5.53 15.61 4.46
C ARG A 78 5.29 14.53 5.50
N GLU A 79 5.61 13.28 5.17
CA GLU A 79 5.24 12.10 5.96
C GLU A 79 6.46 11.46 6.60
N TYR A 80 7.60 11.43 5.90
CA TYR A 80 8.79 10.70 6.34
C TYR A 80 9.98 11.57 6.70
N ALA A 81 9.85 12.90 6.68
CA ALA A 81 10.97 13.81 6.96
C ALA A 81 11.63 13.52 8.33
N PHE A 82 10.81 13.35 9.38
CA PHE A 82 11.30 13.02 10.72
C PHE A 82 12.00 11.65 10.80
N PRO A 83 11.37 10.52 10.40
CA PRO A 83 12.04 9.22 10.45
C PRO A 83 13.24 9.13 9.48
N ALA A 84 13.24 9.85 8.35
CA ALA A 84 14.39 9.95 7.46
C ALA A 84 15.56 10.70 8.12
N ALA A 85 15.29 11.80 8.84
CA ALA A 85 16.31 12.51 9.60
C ALA A 85 16.88 11.62 10.73
N ALA A 86 16.02 10.93 11.47
CA ALA A 86 16.44 9.96 12.49
C ALA A 86 17.32 8.85 11.88
N PHE A 87 16.95 8.35 10.69
CA PHE A 87 17.75 7.38 9.95
C PHE A 87 19.13 7.94 9.58
N GLY A 88 19.20 9.19 9.09
CA GLY A 88 20.46 9.88 8.84
C GLY A 88 21.36 9.97 10.08
N VAL A 89 20.79 10.32 11.23
CA VAL A 89 21.52 10.33 12.52
C VAL A 89 22.01 8.92 12.89
N ALA A 90 21.18 7.89 12.69
CA ALA A 90 21.58 6.49 12.94
C ALA A 90 22.77 6.06 12.07
N LEU A 91 22.78 6.45 10.78
CA LEU A 91 23.91 6.18 9.88
C LEU A 91 25.19 6.89 10.34
N LEU A 92 25.11 8.16 10.77
CA LEU A 92 26.26 8.89 11.32
C LEU A 92 26.82 8.21 12.59
N VAL A 93 25.94 7.70 13.46
CA VAL A 93 26.36 6.93 14.65
C VAL A 93 27.07 5.63 14.24
N LEU A 94 26.55 4.89 13.25
CA LEU A 94 27.20 3.69 12.73
C LEU A 94 28.59 3.99 12.13
N LEU A 95 28.71 5.08 11.37
CA LEU A 95 30.00 5.55 10.84
C LEU A 95 30.99 5.86 11.97
N ARG A 96 30.56 6.55 13.03
CA ARG A 96 31.39 6.82 14.22
C ARG A 96 31.84 5.53 14.92
N LYS A 97 30.99 4.50 14.93
CA LYS A 97 31.31 3.15 15.44
C LYS A 97 32.19 2.32 14.50
N ARG A 98 32.72 2.89 13.42
CA ARG A 98 33.50 2.21 12.37
C ARG A 98 32.73 1.10 11.65
N GLN A 99 31.39 1.16 11.66
CA GLN A 99 30.49 0.24 10.97
C GLN A 99 30.09 0.80 9.59
N GLY A 100 31.07 1.32 8.84
CA GLY A 100 30.82 2.04 7.59
C GLY A 100 30.21 1.18 6.49
N TRP A 101 30.61 -0.09 6.38
CA TRP A 101 30.01 -1.03 5.43
C TRP A 101 28.54 -1.30 5.70
N LEU A 102 28.15 -1.44 6.98
CA LEU A 102 26.75 -1.58 7.36
C LEU A 102 25.96 -0.31 7.03
N ALA A 103 26.51 0.88 7.35
CA ALA A 103 25.86 2.15 7.03
C ALA A 103 25.64 2.32 5.52
N ALA A 104 26.67 2.01 4.71
CA ALA A 104 26.57 2.06 3.25
C ALA A 104 25.53 1.06 2.71
N PHE A 105 25.51 -0.18 3.24
CA PHE A 105 24.51 -1.17 2.86
C PHE A 105 23.08 -0.72 3.17
N LEU A 106 22.83 -0.17 4.36
CA LEU A 106 21.48 0.30 4.74
C LEU A 106 21.03 1.51 3.90
N LEU A 107 21.96 2.42 3.56
CA LEU A 107 21.70 3.53 2.65
C LEU A 107 21.37 3.04 1.23
N LEU A 108 22.17 2.13 0.69
CA LEU A 108 21.94 1.52 -0.63
C LEU A 108 20.65 0.71 -0.66
N ALA A 109 20.31 -0.02 0.40
CA ALA A 109 19.05 -0.75 0.50
C ALA A 109 17.84 0.19 0.52
N THR A 110 17.94 1.33 1.23
CA THR A 110 16.91 2.38 1.20
C THR A 110 16.76 2.97 -0.20
N ALA A 111 17.87 3.33 -0.86
CA ALA A 111 17.85 3.88 -2.21
C ALA A 111 17.29 2.87 -3.23
N ALA A 112 17.70 1.61 -3.16
CA ALA A 112 17.21 0.54 -4.01
C ALA A 112 15.69 0.34 -3.85
N MET A 113 15.18 0.44 -2.61
CA MET A 113 13.74 0.40 -2.35
C MET A 113 13.00 1.57 -2.98
N VAL A 114 13.50 2.80 -2.82
CA VAL A 114 12.90 3.99 -3.44
C VAL A 114 12.88 3.85 -4.96
N VAL A 115 13.99 3.41 -5.56
CA VAL A 115 14.09 3.15 -7.00
C VAL A 115 13.10 2.07 -7.43
N LEU A 116 13.03 0.95 -6.71
CA LEU A 116 12.10 -0.15 -7.02
C LEU A 116 10.65 0.36 -7.02
N VAL A 117 10.25 1.12 -6.00
CA VAL A 117 8.91 1.72 -5.94
C VAL A 117 8.68 2.68 -7.10
N ALA A 118 9.64 3.55 -7.41
CA ALA A 118 9.54 4.50 -8.53
C ALA A 118 9.35 3.78 -9.88
N VAL A 119 10.13 2.72 -10.13
CA VAL A 119 10.04 1.94 -11.37
C VAL A 119 8.74 1.14 -11.44
N HIS A 120 8.40 0.43 -10.36
CA HIS A 120 7.22 -0.44 -10.30
C HIS A 120 5.91 0.34 -10.49
N PHE A 121 5.86 1.58 -9.99
CA PHE A 121 4.69 2.46 -10.07
C PHE A 121 4.81 3.56 -11.14
N SER A 122 5.77 3.45 -12.06
CA SER A 122 5.97 4.42 -13.16
C SER A 122 4.75 4.56 -14.08
N TYR A 123 3.95 3.52 -14.22
CA TYR A 123 2.71 3.53 -15.01
C TYR A 123 1.59 4.40 -14.41
N LEU A 124 1.70 4.78 -13.13
CA LEU A 124 0.65 5.55 -12.46
C LEU A 124 0.60 6.99 -12.99
N ARG A 125 -0.48 7.29 -13.71
CA ARG A 125 -0.81 8.64 -14.20
C ARG A 125 -1.61 9.47 -13.18
N GLY A 126 -1.94 8.91 -12.02
CA GLY A 126 -2.73 9.56 -10.97
C GLY A 126 -2.03 9.57 -9.62
N ARG A 127 -2.60 10.33 -8.68
CA ARG A 127 -2.16 10.38 -7.28
C ARG A 127 -2.75 9.20 -6.50
N ILE A 128 -2.34 7.98 -6.83
CA ILE A 128 -2.78 6.78 -6.10
C ILE A 128 -1.85 6.60 -4.89
N TYR A 129 -2.08 7.43 -3.87
CA TYR A 129 -1.20 7.55 -2.70
C TYR A 129 -1.07 6.24 -1.93
N TYR A 130 -2.14 5.47 -1.77
CA TYR A 130 -2.13 4.27 -0.91
C TYR A 130 -1.16 3.18 -1.40
N MET A 131 -1.06 2.96 -2.72
CA MET A 131 -0.16 1.93 -3.26
C MET A 131 1.29 2.33 -3.02
N ILE A 132 1.64 3.58 -3.32
CA ILE A 132 3.00 4.07 -3.16
C ILE A 132 3.37 4.10 -1.68
N ASP A 133 2.49 4.61 -0.80
CA ASP A 133 2.69 4.65 0.65
C ASP A 133 2.90 3.24 1.24
N GLY A 134 2.05 2.29 0.85
CA GLY A 134 2.14 0.91 1.34
C GLY A 134 3.49 0.25 1.03
N TYR A 135 4.03 0.49 -0.17
CA TYR A 135 5.33 -0.05 -0.55
C TYR A 135 6.50 0.74 0.05
N LEU A 136 6.39 2.07 0.17
CA LEU A 136 7.40 2.85 0.88
C LEU A 136 7.45 2.51 2.38
N GLY A 137 6.35 2.02 2.97
CA GLY A 137 6.32 1.50 4.33
C GLY A 137 7.38 0.43 4.61
N TYR A 138 7.80 -0.36 3.60
CA TYR A 138 8.88 -1.34 3.74
C TYR A 138 10.26 -0.71 4.00
N ILE A 139 10.46 0.57 3.65
CA ILE A 139 11.66 1.33 4.03
C ILE A 139 11.77 1.42 5.55
N GLY A 140 10.65 1.47 6.27
CA GLY A 140 10.63 1.45 7.73
C GLY A 140 11.36 0.25 8.33
N VAL A 141 11.34 -0.92 7.66
CA VAL A 141 12.07 -2.11 8.08
C VAL A 141 13.58 -1.91 7.94
N VAL A 142 14.03 -1.30 6.84
CA VAL A 142 15.44 -0.95 6.62
C VAL A 142 15.93 0.00 7.71
N TRP A 143 15.13 1.03 8.00
CA TRP A 143 15.46 2.03 9.00
C TRP A 143 15.47 1.48 10.42
N ALA A 144 14.56 0.55 10.73
CA ALA A 144 14.54 -0.16 12.00
C ALA A 144 15.87 -0.89 12.27
N PHE A 145 16.52 -1.47 11.25
CA PHE A 145 17.85 -2.05 11.42
C PHE A 145 18.91 -1.00 11.77
N ALA A 146 18.90 0.16 11.12
CA ALA A 146 19.81 1.24 11.47
C ALA A 146 19.62 1.66 12.93
N PHE A 147 18.37 1.85 13.38
CA PHE A 147 18.07 2.18 14.77
C PHE A 147 18.51 1.10 15.75
N PHE A 148 18.33 -0.17 15.38
CA PHE A 148 18.72 -1.31 16.19
C PHE A 148 20.24 -1.35 16.44
N TYR A 149 21.04 -1.31 15.38
CA TYR A 149 22.50 -1.39 15.50
C TYR A 149 23.14 -0.08 16.01
N ALA A 150 22.52 1.08 15.74
CA ALA A 150 23.02 2.37 16.20
C ALA A 150 22.74 2.59 17.70
N PHE A 151 21.50 2.35 18.15
CA PHE A 151 21.02 2.76 19.47
C PHE A 151 20.59 1.58 20.35
N LEU A 152 19.70 0.71 19.87
CA LEU A 152 19.01 -0.25 20.74
C LEU A 152 19.90 -1.36 21.31
N ARG A 153 20.98 -1.72 20.60
CA ARG A 153 21.91 -2.76 21.04
C ARG A 153 22.83 -2.33 22.19
N GLU A 154 22.93 -1.02 22.46
CA GLU A 154 24.03 -0.47 23.26
C GLU A 154 23.54 0.23 24.52
N LYS A 155 24.38 0.22 25.57
CA LYS A 155 24.12 0.96 26.81
C LYS A 155 24.74 2.37 26.70
N PRO A 156 24.09 3.41 27.23
CA PRO A 156 22.90 3.39 28.07
C PRO A 156 21.58 3.45 27.27
N ALA A 157 20.57 2.73 27.77
CA ALA A 157 19.29 2.54 27.08
C ALA A 157 18.45 3.83 26.90
N TRP A 158 18.78 4.93 27.58
CA TRP A 158 17.93 6.13 27.61
C TRP A 158 17.82 6.84 26.25
N TRP A 159 18.90 6.89 25.46
CA TRP A 159 18.85 7.45 24.10
C TRP A 159 17.91 6.64 23.20
N SER A 160 17.97 5.32 23.34
CA SER A 160 17.11 4.39 22.62
C SER A 160 15.65 4.55 23.02
N THR A 161 15.37 4.71 24.32
CA THR A 161 14.03 5.01 24.83
C THR A 161 13.51 6.35 24.31
N LEU A 162 14.36 7.38 24.26
CA LEU A 162 13.98 8.70 23.74
C LEU A 162 13.63 8.62 22.25
N LEU A 163 14.46 7.96 21.44
CA LEU A 163 14.22 7.75 20.02
C LEU A 163 12.92 6.97 19.78
N LEU A 164 12.71 5.86 20.49
CA LEU A 164 11.50 5.05 20.35
C LEU A 164 10.26 5.86 20.76
N THR A 165 10.31 6.58 21.88
CA THR A 165 9.20 7.45 22.32
C THR A 165 8.88 8.49 21.26
N ALA A 166 9.90 9.14 20.68
CA ALA A 166 9.70 10.13 19.64
C ALA A 166 9.11 9.54 18.35
N LEU A 167 9.58 8.36 17.91
CA LEU A 167 9.05 7.67 16.74
C LEU A 167 7.61 7.20 16.96
N ILE A 168 7.27 6.68 18.14
CA ILE A 168 5.92 6.26 18.51
C ILE A 168 4.98 7.47 18.58
N ALA A 169 5.40 8.55 19.24
CA ALA A 169 4.62 9.79 19.31
C ALA A 169 4.36 10.36 17.91
N PHE A 170 5.40 10.40 17.06
CA PHE A 170 5.28 10.82 15.66
C PHE A 170 4.31 9.93 14.89
N GLY A 171 4.47 8.60 14.94
CA GLY A 171 3.60 7.65 14.26
C GLY A 171 2.14 7.76 14.72
N THR A 172 1.92 7.88 16.03
CA THR A 172 0.59 8.07 16.61
C THR A 172 -0.05 9.38 16.12
N HIS A 173 0.73 10.47 16.09
CA HIS A 173 0.26 11.75 15.56
C HIS A 173 -0.09 11.65 14.07
N ARG A 174 0.71 10.95 13.25
CA ARG A 174 0.37 10.72 11.83
C ARG A 174 -0.93 9.94 11.66
N ILE A 175 -1.12 8.86 12.42
CA ILE A 175 -2.36 8.07 12.40
C ILE A 175 -3.56 8.96 12.76
N TYR A 176 -3.41 9.81 13.80
CA TYR A 176 -4.45 10.74 14.22
C TYR A 176 -4.82 11.74 13.11
N GLU A 177 -3.84 12.32 12.40
CA GLU A 177 -4.11 13.24 11.29
C GLU A 177 -4.77 12.53 10.09
N LYS A 178 -4.33 11.32 9.76
CA LYS A 178 -4.91 10.52 8.66
C LYS A 178 -6.35 10.10 8.94
N ARG A 179 -6.76 10.00 10.20
CA ARG A 179 -8.15 9.73 10.59
C ARG A 179 -9.15 10.67 9.90
N LYS A 180 -8.83 11.97 9.78
CA LYS A 180 -9.72 12.96 9.16
C LYS A 180 -10.07 12.60 7.72
N PHE A 181 -9.07 12.14 6.96
CA PHE A 181 -9.27 11.68 5.58
C PHE A 181 -10.24 10.48 5.53
N PHE A 182 -10.00 9.45 6.35
CA PHE A 182 -10.86 8.27 6.37
C PHE A 182 -12.26 8.56 6.89
N GLN A 183 -12.42 9.45 7.87
CA GLN A 183 -13.72 9.89 8.35
C GLN A 183 -14.51 10.63 7.27
N HIS A 184 -13.86 11.55 6.54
CA HIS A 184 -14.50 12.26 5.45
C HIS A 184 -14.92 11.32 4.31
N ARG A 185 -14.01 10.42 3.92
CA ARG A 185 -14.29 9.36 2.94
C ARG A 185 -15.47 8.50 3.35
N LEU A 186 -15.51 8.06 4.62
CA LEU A 186 -16.60 7.24 5.13
C LEU A 186 -17.94 7.98 5.05
N ALA A 187 -17.98 9.23 5.51
CA ALA A 187 -19.18 10.07 5.47
C ALA A 187 -19.72 10.24 4.04
N LEU A 188 -18.84 10.36 3.03
CA LEU A 188 -19.25 10.44 1.63
C LEU A 188 -19.89 9.14 1.11
N LEU A 189 -19.36 7.99 1.51
CA LEU A 189 -19.93 6.69 1.18
C LEU A 189 -21.28 6.49 1.87
N GLU A 190 -21.37 6.82 3.16
CA GLU A 190 -22.62 6.79 3.93
C GLU A 190 -23.68 7.70 3.31
N GLN A 191 -23.31 8.92 2.96
CA GLN A 191 -24.20 9.88 2.30
C GLN A 191 -24.72 9.33 0.97
N THR A 192 -23.84 8.71 0.17
CA THR A 192 -24.23 8.11 -1.12
C THR A 192 -25.27 7.01 -0.94
N VAL A 193 -25.07 6.12 0.05
CA VAL A 193 -26.05 5.09 0.36
C VAL A 193 -27.34 5.73 0.87
N LYS A 194 -27.26 6.67 1.82
CA LYS A 194 -28.43 7.33 2.43
C LYS A 194 -29.31 8.05 1.42
N GLU A 195 -28.72 8.70 0.42
CA GLU A 195 -29.46 9.44 -0.61
C GLU A 195 -30.13 8.54 -1.66
N ASN A 196 -29.68 7.29 -1.83
CA ASN A 196 -30.10 6.44 -2.94
C ASN A 196 -30.78 5.12 -2.50
N ALA A 197 -30.56 4.68 -1.27
CA ALA A 197 -31.07 3.43 -0.74
C ALA A 197 -32.56 3.49 -0.40
N THR A 198 -33.25 2.45 -0.85
CA THR A 198 -34.64 2.15 -0.51
C THR A 198 -34.72 0.71 -0.03
N PRO A 199 -35.83 0.28 0.60
CA PRO A 199 -36.01 -1.13 0.95
C PRO A 199 -35.81 -2.07 -0.23
N GLU A 200 -36.15 -1.66 -1.46
CA GLU A 200 -36.07 -2.48 -2.68
C GLU A 200 -34.72 -2.33 -3.44
N GLN A 201 -34.12 -1.13 -3.37
CA GLN A 201 -32.89 -0.79 -4.10
C GLN A 201 -31.70 -0.57 -3.15
N ARG A 202 -30.76 -1.52 -3.14
CA ARG A 202 -29.57 -1.51 -2.28
C ARG A 202 -28.24 -1.71 -3.04
N LYS A 203 -28.30 -1.84 -4.36
CA LYS A 203 -27.15 -2.06 -5.23
C LYS A 203 -26.95 -0.87 -6.15
N PHE A 204 -25.78 -0.24 -6.08
CA PHE A 204 -25.48 0.97 -6.84
C PHE A 204 -24.24 0.79 -7.69
N LEU A 205 -24.32 1.28 -8.93
CA LEU A 205 -23.23 1.28 -9.88
C LEU A 205 -22.84 2.73 -10.16
N VAL A 206 -21.59 3.07 -9.89
CA VAL A 206 -21.03 4.40 -10.14
C VAL A 206 -20.15 4.31 -11.38
N PRO A 207 -20.44 5.11 -12.42
CA PRO A 207 -19.57 5.22 -13.58
C PRO A 207 -18.14 5.65 -13.20
N PRO A 208 -17.09 5.11 -13.84
CA PRO A 208 -15.69 5.45 -13.55
C PRO A 208 -15.42 6.96 -13.69
N LYS A 209 -16.10 7.60 -14.64
CA LYS A 209 -16.04 9.04 -14.86
C LYS A 209 -16.53 9.88 -13.68
N LEU A 210 -17.18 9.31 -12.67
CA LEU A 210 -17.60 10.01 -11.45
C LEU A 210 -16.66 9.76 -10.26
N PHE A 211 -15.68 8.88 -10.39
CA PHE A 211 -14.75 8.55 -9.32
C PHE A 211 -13.75 9.69 -9.06
N ASP A 212 -13.48 9.99 -7.79
CA ASP A 212 -12.41 10.92 -7.38
C ASP A 212 -11.30 10.19 -6.62
N TRP A 213 -10.14 10.09 -7.28
CA TRP A 213 -8.93 9.48 -6.74
C TRP A 213 -8.30 10.25 -5.58
N ASN A 214 -8.65 11.52 -5.37
CA ASN A 214 -8.12 12.26 -4.23
C ASN A 214 -8.87 11.94 -2.94
N THR A 215 -10.11 11.48 -3.04
CA THR A 215 -11.04 11.39 -1.90
C THR A 215 -11.37 9.95 -1.52
N LEU A 216 -11.57 9.06 -2.50
CA LEU A 216 -12.06 7.71 -2.22
C LEU A 216 -10.99 6.63 -2.21
N TRP A 217 -10.03 6.61 -3.14
CA TRP A 217 -9.03 5.52 -3.25
C TRP A 217 -9.66 4.12 -3.45
N VAL A 218 -8.91 3.20 -4.08
CA VAL A 218 -9.26 1.78 -4.22
C VAL A 218 -10.71 1.50 -4.70
N PRO A 219 -11.12 1.97 -5.90
CA PRO A 219 -12.50 1.87 -6.39
C PRO A 219 -13.10 0.46 -6.30
N GLY A 220 -12.29 -0.56 -6.63
CA GLY A 220 -12.73 -1.97 -6.59
C GLY A 220 -13.08 -2.52 -5.20
N LEU A 221 -12.63 -1.90 -4.10
CA LEU A 221 -12.95 -2.34 -2.73
C LEU A 221 -14.17 -1.64 -2.13
N ILE A 222 -14.63 -0.53 -2.72
CA ILE A 222 -15.74 0.27 -2.19
C ILE A 222 -17.03 -0.55 -2.05
N SER A 223 -17.25 -1.48 -2.97
CA SER A 223 -18.39 -2.41 -2.95
C SER A 223 -18.44 -3.25 -1.67
N LEU A 224 -17.30 -3.75 -1.22
CA LEU A 224 -17.16 -4.54 0.01
C LEU A 224 -17.20 -3.65 1.25
N GLU A 225 -16.55 -2.49 1.19
CA GLU A 225 -16.54 -1.55 2.31
C GLU A 225 -17.93 -0.99 2.63
N THR A 226 -18.69 -0.58 1.61
CA THR A 226 -20.06 -0.11 1.79
C THR A 226 -20.99 -1.21 2.29
N MET A 227 -20.78 -2.45 1.82
CA MET A 227 -21.49 -3.62 2.32
C MET A 227 -21.22 -3.86 3.82
N MET A 228 -19.94 -3.85 4.22
CA MET A 228 -19.56 -3.99 5.64
C MET A 228 -20.07 -2.83 6.48
N LEU A 229 -19.94 -1.60 5.99
CA LEU A 229 -20.32 -0.38 6.70
C LEU A 229 -21.82 -0.36 7.01
N THR A 230 -22.64 -0.63 6.01
CA THR A 230 -24.11 -0.57 6.15
C THR A 230 -24.66 -1.75 6.94
N ALA A 231 -23.98 -2.90 6.91
CA ALA A 231 -24.30 -4.05 7.75
C ALA A 231 -24.10 -3.80 9.26
N LEU A 232 -23.32 -2.78 9.65
CA LEU A 232 -23.15 -2.41 11.06
C LEU A 232 -24.45 -1.90 11.70
N GLU A 233 -25.34 -1.30 10.91
CA GLU A 233 -26.65 -0.86 11.41
C GLU A 233 -27.58 -2.06 11.62
N SER A 234 -27.71 -2.91 10.60
CA SER A 234 -28.42 -4.17 10.65
C SER A 234 -28.08 -5.03 9.42
N PRO A 235 -28.23 -6.36 9.47
CA PRO A 235 -28.08 -7.20 8.29
C PRO A 235 -29.00 -6.77 7.14
N ASP A 236 -30.21 -6.29 7.42
CA ASP A 236 -31.20 -5.85 6.42
C ASP A 236 -30.87 -4.47 5.80
N SER A 237 -29.97 -3.70 6.44
CA SER A 237 -29.50 -2.40 5.92
C SER A 237 -28.44 -2.54 4.82
N THR A 238 -27.92 -3.75 4.57
CA THR A 238 -26.77 -4.00 3.70
C THR A 238 -26.98 -3.42 2.30
N ALA A 239 -26.09 -2.51 1.90
CA ALA A 239 -26.05 -1.90 0.58
C ALA A 239 -24.64 -1.93 0.00
N THR A 240 -24.53 -1.92 -1.33
CA THR A 240 -23.24 -1.92 -2.03
C THR A 240 -23.18 -0.80 -3.05
N VAL A 241 -22.04 -0.11 -3.07
CA VAL A 241 -21.69 0.87 -4.11
C VAL A 241 -20.48 0.32 -4.86
N HIS A 242 -20.67 -0.06 -6.12
CA HIS A 242 -19.59 -0.50 -6.98
C HIS A 242 -19.18 0.63 -7.92
N VAL A 243 -17.88 0.87 -8.05
CA VAL A 243 -17.33 1.77 -9.07
C VAL A 243 -16.82 0.89 -10.21
N ALA A 244 -17.42 1.01 -11.39
CA ALA A 244 -17.02 0.22 -12.56
C ALA A 244 -15.67 0.66 -13.12
N ASP A 245 -15.02 -0.23 -13.87
CA ASP A 245 -13.81 0.10 -14.63
C ASP A 245 -14.13 0.85 -15.93
N TYR A 246 -13.11 1.46 -16.56
CA TYR A 246 -13.30 2.31 -17.75
C TYR A 246 -13.84 1.55 -18.98
N ASP A 247 -13.50 0.27 -19.10
CA ASP A 247 -13.86 -0.56 -20.25
C ASP A 247 -15.11 -1.42 -19.99
N ASP A 248 -15.72 -1.28 -18.81
CA ASP A 248 -16.90 -2.05 -18.43
C ASP A 248 -18.16 -1.58 -19.14
N ASP A 249 -18.99 -2.55 -19.57
CA ASP A 249 -20.35 -2.30 -20.04
C ASP A 249 -21.29 -2.10 -18.84
N LEU A 250 -21.51 -0.83 -18.50
CA LEU A 250 -22.37 -0.42 -17.37
C LEU A 250 -23.79 -0.98 -17.47
N GLU A 251 -24.38 -1.05 -18.66
CA GLU A 251 -25.75 -1.53 -18.84
C GLU A 251 -25.84 -3.03 -18.60
N LYS A 252 -24.85 -3.79 -19.08
CA LYS A 252 -24.74 -5.22 -18.81
C LYS A 252 -24.49 -5.49 -17.34
N MET A 253 -23.58 -4.74 -16.71
CA MET A 253 -23.31 -4.85 -15.27
C MET A 253 -24.57 -4.54 -14.45
N ALA A 254 -25.35 -3.53 -14.88
CA ALA A 254 -26.54 -3.09 -14.18
C ALA A 254 -27.59 -4.21 -14.01
N LYS A 255 -27.76 -5.04 -15.05
CA LYS A 255 -28.72 -6.16 -15.09
C LYS A 255 -28.39 -7.32 -14.14
N SER A 256 -27.22 -7.31 -13.48
CA SER A 256 -26.86 -8.33 -12.51
C SER A 256 -27.75 -8.27 -11.26
N LYS A 257 -28.55 -9.32 -11.03
CA LYS A 257 -29.43 -9.43 -9.84
C LYS A 257 -28.76 -10.16 -8.68
N THR A 258 -28.17 -11.31 -8.95
CA THR A 258 -27.64 -12.23 -7.92
C THR A 258 -26.16 -12.04 -7.65
N TYR A 259 -25.41 -11.43 -8.57
CA TYR A 259 -23.98 -11.26 -8.47
C TYR A 259 -23.62 -9.88 -7.91
N LEU A 260 -22.61 -9.85 -7.05
CA LEU A 260 -22.03 -8.64 -6.49
C LEU A 260 -20.72 -8.30 -7.20
N HIS A 261 -20.71 -7.16 -7.88
CA HIS A 261 -19.49 -6.61 -8.47
C HIS A 261 -18.56 -6.14 -7.34
N ALA A 262 -17.40 -6.78 -7.23
CA ALA A 262 -16.39 -6.50 -6.23
C ALA A 262 -15.01 -6.97 -6.71
N SER A 263 -13.94 -6.57 -6.01
CA SER A 263 -12.58 -7.08 -6.29
C SER A 263 -12.44 -8.59 -6.06
N MET A 264 -13.39 -9.21 -5.34
CA MET A 264 -13.42 -10.66 -5.14
C MET A 264 -14.31 -11.31 -6.21
N PRO A 265 -13.79 -12.31 -6.96
CA PRO A 265 -14.59 -13.01 -7.97
C PRO A 265 -15.67 -13.87 -7.30
N ASN A 266 -16.73 -14.18 -8.05
CA ASN A 266 -17.75 -15.16 -7.66
C ASN A 266 -18.51 -14.84 -6.36
N LEU A 267 -18.68 -13.55 -6.05
CA LEU A 267 -19.50 -13.12 -4.92
C LEU A 267 -20.98 -13.06 -5.31
N TYR A 268 -21.79 -13.92 -4.68
CA TYR A 268 -23.23 -14.01 -4.93
C TYR A 268 -24.02 -13.65 -3.68
N VAL A 269 -25.12 -12.91 -3.85
CA VAL A 269 -26.02 -12.49 -2.77
C VAL A 269 -26.48 -13.68 -1.93
N ASP A 270 -26.83 -14.81 -2.57
CA ASP A 270 -27.30 -16.04 -1.89
C ASP A 270 -26.23 -16.76 -1.07
N ARG A 271 -24.95 -16.44 -1.30
CA ARG A 271 -23.82 -17.05 -0.59
C ARG A 271 -23.32 -16.20 0.57
N LEU A 272 -23.91 -15.02 0.77
CA LEU A 272 -23.53 -14.16 1.87
C LEU A 272 -24.06 -14.75 3.19
N PRO A 273 -23.28 -14.68 4.28
CA PRO A 273 -23.76 -15.09 5.60
C PRO A 273 -24.97 -14.26 6.05
N PRO A 274 -26.18 -14.84 6.17
CA PRO A 274 -27.43 -14.08 6.39
C PRO A 274 -27.52 -13.45 7.79
N GLN A 275 -26.67 -13.88 8.72
CA GLN A 275 -26.55 -13.26 10.04
C GLN A 275 -25.83 -11.91 10.00
N TYR A 276 -25.07 -11.63 8.93
CA TYR A 276 -24.33 -10.39 8.76
C TYR A 276 -24.81 -9.56 7.57
N PHE A 277 -25.26 -10.21 6.50
CA PHE A 277 -25.62 -9.55 5.26
C PHE A 277 -26.94 -10.09 4.70
N ARG A 278 -27.95 -9.23 4.59
CA ARG A 278 -29.20 -9.54 3.91
C ARG A 278 -29.44 -8.48 2.85
N MET A 279 -29.26 -8.86 1.60
CA MET A 279 -29.39 -7.98 0.45
C MET A 279 -30.40 -8.55 -0.54
N ASN A 280 -31.21 -7.70 -1.13
CA ASN A 280 -32.21 -8.10 -2.09
C ASN A 280 -31.57 -8.43 -3.44
N LYS A 281 -32.19 -9.32 -4.20
CA LYS A 281 -31.82 -9.63 -5.58
C LYS A 281 -32.37 -8.59 -6.55
N SER A 282 -31.93 -7.34 -6.42
CA SER A 282 -32.25 -6.27 -7.37
C SER A 282 -31.13 -6.06 -8.39
N GLU A 283 -31.50 -5.49 -9.53
CA GLU A 283 -30.54 -4.93 -10.49
C GLU A 283 -29.80 -3.77 -9.83
N TYR A 284 -28.60 -3.46 -10.33
CA TYR A 284 -27.90 -2.26 -9.90
C TYR A 284 -28.56 -1.03 -10.49
N ARG A 285 -28.75 -0.01 -9.66
CA ARG A 285 -29.11 1.33 -10.11
C ARG A 285 -27.84 2.09 -10.47
N ILE A 286 -27.75 2.55 -11.71
CA ILE A 286 -26.66 3.43 -12.13
C ILE A 286 -26.88 4.81 -11.50
N LEU A 287 -25.82 5.35 -10.87
CA LEU A 287 -25.84 6.67 -10.27
C LEU A 287 -25.27 7.71 -11.22
N ASP A 288 -26.03 8.78 -11.46
CA ASP A 288 -25.58 9.90 -12.31
C ASP A 288 -24.87 11.00 -11.51
N LYS A 289 -25.02 10.99 -10.17
CA LYS A 289 -24.44 11.97 -9.25
C LYS A 289 -23.94 11.28 -7.98
N VAL A 290 -22.89 11.83 -7.40
CA VAL A 290 -22.27 11.33 -6.17
C VAL A 290 -21.70 12.49 -5.34
N PRO A 291 -21.75 12.44 -3.99
CA PRO A 291 -21.37 13.56 -3.12
C PRO A 291 -19.90 14.00 -3.20
N TRP A 292 -19.01 13.12 -3.65
CA TRP A 292 -17.57 13.41 -3.82
C TRP A 292 -17.24 14.08 -5.14
N ARG A 293 -18.23 14.41 -5.98
CA ARG A 293 -18.03 15.07 -7.26
C ARG A 293 -19.05 16.19 -7.44
N ASN A 294 -18.81 17.27 -6.71
CA ASN A 294 -19.52 18.55 -6.83
C ASN A 294 -18.85 19.46 -7.86
#